data_AF-A0A920F8J9-F1
#
_entry.id   AF-A0A920F8J9-F1
#
_cell.length_a   1.000
_cell.length_b   1.000
_cell.length_c   1.000
_cell.angle_alpha   90.00
_cell.angle_beta   90.00
_cell.angle_gamma   90.00
#
_symmetry.space_group_name_H-M   'P 1'
#
loop_
_entity.id
_entity.type
_entity.pdbx_description
1 polymer ?
#
loop_
_entity_poly.entity_id
_entity_poly.type
_entity_poly.pdbx_seq_one_letter_code
_entity_poly.pdbx_strand_id
1 'polypeptide(L)'
;MGPLALESLGRNSAPSKVILDLAVSDPGFDYRQVGIINLSGDVGMHTGINCRTWAGHEVGEGFAVFGNVLKSGDVVSAMGEAYRNSDEGDLAERLLVTLEAGKRAGGQVNSEGLPLPEKSAALIVKGNDIIQNIDLRIDLHEDAVTELRRVYKTYVSYLEYYELRARHPQKTPAQDVWVKQSLLEK
;
A
#
# COMPACT_ATOMS: atom_id res chain seq x y z
N MET A 1 8.91 15.48 -2.32
CA MET A 1 9.02 14.53 -3.44
C MET A 1 7.67 14.04 -3.94
N GLY A 2 6.84 13.37 -3.11
CA GLY A 2 5.54 12.80 -3.55
C GLY A 2 4.61 13.77 -4.32
N PRO A 3 4.23 14.94 -3.76
CA PRO A 3 3.37 15.89 -4.48
C PRO A 3 3.97 16.40 -5.80
N LEU A 4 5.28 16.67 -5.84
CA LEU A 4 5.98 17.09 -7.05
C LEU A 4 5.99 15.99 -8.13
N ALA A 5 6.13 14.73 -7.71
CA ALA A 5 6.07 13.59 -8.61
C ALA A 5 4.67 13.45 -9.22
N LEU A 6 3.62 13.55 -8.40
CA LEU A 6 2.23 13.50 -8.86
C LEU A 6 1.90 14.66 -9.80
N GLU A 7 2.38 15.87 -9.51
CA GLU A 7 2.19 17.02 -10.39
C GLU A 7 2.87 16.81 -11.75
N SER A 8 4.07 16.21 -11.76
CA SER A 8 4.79 15.89 -12.99
C SER A 8 4.10 14.78 -13.79
N LEU A 9 3.56 13.76 -13.12
CA LEU A 9 2.72 12.75 -13.76
C LEU A 9 1.43 13.35 -14.35
N GLY A 10 0.82 14.33 -13.67
CA GLY A 10 -0.33 15.07 -14.19
C GLY A 10 -0.04 15.86 -15.47
N ARG A 11 1.24 16.09 -15.78
CA ARG A 11 1.74 16.66 -17.04
C ARG A 11 2.17 15.59 -18.06
N ASN A 12 1.81 14.32 -17.85
CA ASN A 12 2.17 13.16 -18.66
C ASN A 12 3.68 12.87 -18.76
N SER A 13 4.48 13.30 -17.77
CA SER A 13 5.89 12.93 -17.72
C SER A 13 6.05 11.43 -17.46
N ALA A 14 6.97 10.79 -18.17
CA ALA A 14 7.33 9.39 -17.91
C ALA A 14 7.90 9.23 -16.49
N PRO A 15 7.53 8.18 -15.72
CA PRO A 15 8.02 7.96 -14.36
C PRO A 15 9.55 8.01 -14.22
N SER A 16 10.28 7.45 -15.18
CA SER A 16 11.76 7.51 -15.22
C SER A 16 12.29 8.94 -15.31
N LYS A 17 11.65 9.81 -16.11
CA LYS A 17 12.00 11.23 -16.19
C LYS A 17 11.71 11.95 -14.87
N VAL A 18 10.59 11.62 -14.21
CA VAL A 18 10.25 12.19 -12.89
C VAL A 18 11.28 11.80 -11.84
N ILE A 19 11.77 10.56 -11.84
CA ILE A 19 12.88 10.13 -10.96
C ILE A 19 14.13 10.98 -11.19
N LEU A 20 14.52 11.22 -12.44
CA LEU A 20 15.69 12.06 -12.78
C LEU A 20 15.51 13.50 -12.30
N ASP A 21 14.32 14.07 -12.46
CA ASP A 21 14.02 15.44 -12.00
C ASP A 21 14.07 15.55 -10.47
N LEU A 22 13.57 14.53 -9.78
CA LEU A 22 13.69 14.45 -8.32
C LEU A 22 15.16 14.37 -7.89
N ALA A 23 15.98 13.59 -8.59
CA ALA A 23 17.41 13.45 -8.30
C ALA A 23 18.17 14.78 -8.41
N VAL A 24 17.82 15.62 -9.40
CA VAL A 24 18.41 16.97 -9.54
C VAL A 24 17.94 17.91 -8.43
N SER A 25 16.69 17.76 -7.96
CA SER A 25 16.06 18.69 -7.02
C SER A 25 16.31 18.40 -5.53
N ASP A 26 16.63 17.15 -5.17
CA ASP A 26 16.85 16.73 -3.78
C ASP A 26 18.33 16.37 -3.55
N PRO A 27 19.12 17.24 -2.90
CA PRO A 27 20.52 16.92 -2.57
C PRO A 27 20.68 15.66 -1.70
N GLY A 28 19.61 15.22 -1.03
CA GLY A 28 19.57 14.00 -0.22
C GLY A 28 19.04 12.78 -0.96
N PHE A 29 18.89 12.81 -2.29
CA PHE A 29 18.23 11.75 -3.06
C PHE A 29 18.85 10.35 -2.86
N ASP A 30 20.15 10.27 -2.64
CA ASP A 30 20.87 9.01 -2.35
C ASP A 30 20.49 8.38 -1.01
N TYR A 31 19.79 9.10 -0.13
CA TYR A 31 19.25 8.58 1.13
C TYR A 31 17.77 8.17 1.04
N ARG A 32 17.16 8.29 -0.15
CA ARG A 32 15.71 8.07 -0.37
C ARG A 32 15.44 6.77 -1.13
N GLN A 33 14.27 6.20 -0.89
CA GLN A 33 13.61 5.30 -1.84
C GLN A 33 12.37 5.99 -2.41
N VAL A 34 12.17 5.89 -3.72
CA VAL A 34 11.04 6.49 -4.43
C VAL A 34 10.52 5.50 -5.45
N GLY A 35 9.21 5.28 -5.44
CA GLY A 35 8.51 4.53 -6.48
C GLY A 35 7.39 5.35 -7.09
N ILE A 36 7.27 5.30 -8.40
CA ILE A 36 6.32 6.08 -9.20
C ILE A 36 5.70 5.15 -10.23
N ILE A 37 4.38 5.12 -10.29
CA ILE A 37 3.63 4.37 -11.30
C ILE A 37 2.65 5.35 -11.95
N ASN A 38 2.59 5.37 -13.28
CA ASN A 38 1.62 6.20 -14.01
C ASN A 38 0.34 5.41 -14.36
N LEU A 39 -0.65 6.07 -14.96
CA LEU A 39 -1.92 5.43 -15.35
C LEU A 39 -1.77 4.37 -16.46
N SER A 40 -0.68 4.40 -17.22
CA SER A 40 -0.35 3.39 -18.24
C SER A 40 0.31 2.15 -17.64
N GLY A 41 0.64 2.17 -16.35
CA GLY A 41 1.36 1.09 -15.67
C GLY A 41 2.89 1.16 -15.82
N ASP A 42 3.44 2.22 -16.44
CA ASP A 42 4.89 2.44 -16.46
C ASP A 42 5.39 2.73 -15.05
N VAL A 43 6.57 2.21 -14.74
CA VAL A 43 7.16 2.29 -13.40
C VAL A 43 8.51 2.99 -13.43
N GLY A 44 8.73 3.90 -12.49
CA GLY A 44 10.02 4.51 -12.19
C GLY A 44 10.38 4.24 -10.72
N MET A 45 11.56 3.66 -10.50
CA MET A 45 12.06 3.33 -9.16
C MET A 45 13.42 3.95 -8.90
N HIS A 46 13.66 4.30 -7.65
CA HIS A 46 14.98 4.67 -7.12
C HIS A 46 15.18 4.04 -5.76
N THR A 47 16.36 3.46 -5.54
CA THR A 47 16.85 3.09 -4.22
C THR A 47 18.25 3.67 -4.07
N GLY A 48 18.36 4.70 -3.23
CA GLY A 48 19.60 5.42 -3.03
C GLY A 48 20.69 4.54 -2.42
N ILE A 49 21.94 4.77 -2.84
CA ILE A 49 23.12 4.03 -2.39
C ILE A 49 23.37 4.17 -0.88
N ASN A 50 22.87 5.25 -0.25
CA ASN A 50 23.00 5.52 1.18
C ASN A 50 21.77 5.09 1.99
N CYS A 51 20.78 4.41 1.37
CA CYS A 51 19.72 3.75 2.13
C CYS A 51 20.30 2.64 3.01
N ARG A 52 19.76 2.51 4.23
CA ARG A 52 20.22 1.51 5.20
C ARG A 52 19.95 0.10 4.69
N THR A 53 20.98 -0.74 4.70
CA THR A 53 20.91 -2.13 4.23
C THR A 53 20.10 -3.02 5.18
N TRP A 54 19.41 -4.05 4.68
CA TRP A 54 19.22 -4.33 3.25
C TRP A 54 18.19 -3.35 2.65
N ALA A 55 18.45 -2.85 1.45
CA ALA A 55 17.54 -1.95 0.72
C ALA A 55 17.49 -2.32 -0.76
N GLY A 56 16.29 -2.32 -1.32
CA GLY A 56 16.08 -2.67 -2.72
C GLY A 56 14.62 -2.62 -3.11
N HIS A 57 14.38 -3.00 -4.37
CA HIS A 57 13.06 -3.01 -4.97
C HIS A 57 12.96 -4.05 -6.09
N GLU A 58 11.72 -4.39 -6.43
CA GLU A 58 11.36 -5.19 -7.60
C GLU A 58 10.27 -4.44 -8.38
N VAL A 59 10.37 -4.45 -9.70
CA VAL A 59 9.40 -3.86 -10.63
C VAL A 59 8.79 -4.99 -11.44
N GLY A 60 7.46 -4.99 -11.55
CA GLY A 60 6.72 -5.84 -12.46
C GLY A 60 5.77 -5.04 -13.34
N GLU A 61 4.90 -5.73 -14.07
CA GLU A 61 3.92 -5.10 -14.95
C GLU A 61 2.86 -4.36 -14.12
N GLY A 62 2.90 -3.02 -14.13
CA GLY A 62 1.95 -2.18 -13.41
C GLY A 62 2.11 -2.16 -11.89
N PHE A 63 3.21 -2.68 -11.33
CA PHE A 63 3.44 -2.66 -9.89
C PHE A 63 4.93 -2.54 -9.51
N ALA A 64 5.16 -2.13 -8.26
CA ALA A 64 6.48 -2.16 -7.65
C ALA A 64 6.36 -2.50 -6.16
N VAL A 65 7.37 -3.22 -5.65
CA VAL A 65 7.53 -3.50 -4.21
C VAL A 65 8.94 -3.11 -3.80
N PHE A 66 9.10 -2.52 -2.61
CA PHE A 66 10.38 -2.00 -2.16
C PHE A 66 10.43 -1.80 -0.65
N GLY A 67 11.64 -1.75 -0.11
CA GLY A 67 11.87 -1.38 1.28
C GLY A 67 13.35 -1.22 1.61
N ASN A 68 13.61 -0.73 2.82
CA ASN A 68 14.94 -0.54 3.39
C ASN A 68 14.95 -1.03 4.85
N VAL A 69 16.14 -1.23 5.41
CA VAL A 69 16.34 -1.83 6.74
C VAL A 69 15.71 -3.25 6.81
N LEU A 70 15.55 -3.91 5.67
CA LEU A 70 14.94 -5.23 5.60
C LEU A 70 15.92 -6.30 6.06
N LYS A 71 15.36 -7.42 6.54
CA LYS A 71 16.13 -8.61 6.90
C LYS A 71 17.03 -9.11 5.75
N SER A 72 16.47 -9.18 4.54
CA SER A 72 17.16 -9.61 3.32
C SER A 72 16.35 -9.20 2.08
N GLY A 73 16.90 -9.47 0.90
CA GLY A 73 16.17 -9.30 -0.36
C GLY A 73 14.97 -10.24 -0.53
N ASP A 74 14.93 -11.35 0.22
CA ASP A 74 13.82 -12.30 0.19
C ASP A 74 12.48 -11.65 0.59
N VAL A 75 12.54 -10.59 1.40
CA VAL A 75 11.36 -9.80 1.75
C VAL A 75 10.71 -9.18 0.52
N VAL A 76 11.50 -8.53 -0.34
CA VAL A 76 11.00 -7.91 -1.58
C VAL A 76 10.55 -8.98 -2.57
N SER A 77 11.33 -10.06 -2.73
CA SER A 77 10.97 -11.17 -3.60
C SER A 77 9.62 -11.80 -3.19
N ALA A 78 9.41 -12.03 -1.90
CA ALA A 78 8.16 -12.60 -1.37
C ALA A 78 6.97 -11.66 -1.59
N MET A 79 7.17 -10.34 -1.45
CA MET A 79 6.14 -9.35 -1.78
C MET A 79 5.78 -9.40 -3.27
N GLY A 80 6.76 -9.41 -4.17
CA GLY A 80 6.53 -9.44 -5.62
C GLY A 80 5.82 -10.73 -6.06
N GLU A 81 6.22 -11.87 -5.50
CA GLU A 81 5.57 -13.16 -5.74
C GLU A 81 4.12 -13.17 -5.24
N ALA A 82 3.87 -12.69 -4.03
CA ALA A 82 2.52 -12.62 -3.48
C ALA A 82 1.58 -11.74 -4.32
N TYR A 83 2.07 -10.60 -4.81
CA TYR A 83 1.29 -9.74 -5.69
C TYR A 83 0.89 -10.45 -6.98
N ARG A 84 1.86 -11.08 -7.67
CA ARG A 84 1.62 -11.85 -8.91
C ARG A 84 0.65 -13.02 -8.72
N ASN A 85 0.70 -13.68 -7.56
CA ASN A 85 -0.14 -14.85 -7.29
C ASN A 85 -1.54 -14.49 -6.75
N SER A 86 -1.92 -13.21 -6.77
CA SER A 86 -3.17 -12.71 -6.15
C SER A 86 -4.18 -12.16 -7.16
N ASP A 87 -4.04 -12.47 -8.45
CA ASP A 87 -4.82 -11.87 -9.55
C ASP A 87 -6.34 -12.06 -9.46
N GLU A 88 -6.83 -13.01 -8.66
CA GLU A 88 -8.27 -13.24 -8.43
C GLU A 88 -8.88 -12.28 -7.39
N GLY A 89 -8.07 -11.55 -6.62
CA GLY A 89 -8.52 -10.59 -5.61
C GLY A 89 -8.75 -9.18 -6.15
N ASP A 90 -9.56 -8.37 -5.45
CA ASP A 90 -9.58 -6.94 -5.71
C ASP A 90 -8.21 -6.30 -5.38
N LEU A 91 -7.95 -5.10 -5.91
CA LEU A 91 -6.65 -4.44 -5.70
C LEU A 91 -6.30 -4.26 -4.22
N ALA A 92 -7.29 -4.04 -3.35
CA ALA A 92 -7.06 -3.84 -1.93
C ALA A 92 -6.58 -5.13 -1.26
N GLU A 93 -7.19 -6.27 -1.60
CA GLU A 93 -6.77 -7.59 -1.17
C GLU A 93 -5.38 -7.93 -1.68
N ARG A 94 -5.09 -7.68 -2.97
CA ARG A 94 -3.78 -7.90 -3.60
C ARG A 94 -2.66 -7.15 -2.89
N LEU A 95 -2.88 -5.87 -2.57
CA LEU A 95 -1.91 -5.06 -1.84
C LEU A 95 -1.72 -5.56 -0.39
N LEU A 96 -2.79 -6.02 0.25
CA LEU A 96 -2.74 -6.48 1.63
C LEU A 96 -2.02 -7.82 1.77
N VAL A 97 -2.29 -8.81 0.90
CA VAL A 97 -1.55 -10.09 0.88
C VAL A 97 -0.06 -9.90 0.56
N THR A 98 0.25 -8.89 -0.27
CA THR A 98 1.62 -8.49 -0.58
C THR A 98 2.35 -7.99 0.67
N LEU A 99 1.72 -7.09 1.44
CA LEU A 99 2.27 -6.58 2.68
C LEU A 99 2.47 -7.69 3.73
N GLU A 100 1.49 -8.61 3.84
CA GLU A 100 1.56 -9.77 4.72
C GLU A 100 2.67 -10.75 4.33
N ALA A 101 2.96 -10.91 3.03
CA ALA A 101 4.09 -11.72 2.56
C ALA A 101 5.44 -11.11 2.96
N GLY A 102 5.60 -9.79 2.81
CA GLY A 102 6.82 -9.10 3.24
C GLY A 102 7.10 -9.26 4.74
N LYS A 103 6.05 -9.10 5.56
CA LYS A 103 6.14 -9.35 7.02
C LYS A 103 6.57 -10.80 7.31
N ARG A 104 5.92 -11.79 6.69
CA ARG A 104 6.22 -13.22 6.89
C ARG A 104 7.64 -13.60 6.46
N ALA A 105 8.18 -12.95 5.42
CA ALA A 105 9.55 -13.15 4.96
C ALA A 105 10.60 -12.57 5.92
N GLY A 106 10.19 -11.76 6.89
CA GLY A 106 11.03 -11.30 8.00
C GLY A 106 11.01 -9.79 8.23
N GLY A 107 10.38 -9.01 7.35
CA GLY A 107 10.17 -7.58 7.53
C GLY A 107 11.45 -6.78 7.81
N GLN A 108 11.31 -5.78 8.67
CA GLN A 108 12.40 -4.90 9.10
C GLN A 108 13.22 -5.52 10.24
N VAL A 109 14.51 -5.18 10.33
CA VAL A 109 15.40 -5.58 11.43
C VAL A 109 16.03 -4.38 12.15
N ASN A 110 16.50 -4.57 13.38
CA ASN A 110 17.30 -3.57 14.10
C ASN A 110 18.78 -3.63 13.66
N SER A 111 19.62 -2.80 14.27
CA SER A 111 21.08 -2.78 14.00
C SER A 111 21.81 -4.07 14.35
N GLU A 112 21.20 -4.96 15.14
CA GLU A 112 21.74 -6.26 15.53
C GLU A 112 21.18 -7.40 14.66
N GLY A 113 20.32 -7.10 13.68
CA GLY A 113 19.68 -8.08 12.81
C GLY A 113 18.47 -8.79 13.43
N LEU A 114 17.99 -8.35 14.60
CA LEU A 114 16.79 -8.89 15.23
C LEU A 114 15.53 -8.30 14.58
N PRO A 115 14.43 -9.09 14.43
CA PRO A 115 13.18 -8.59 13.88
C PRO A 115 12.65 -7.36 14.63
N LEU A 116 12.23 -6.36 13.88
CA LEU A 116 11.50 -5.20 14.40
C LEU A 116 10.03 -5.29 13.97
N PRO A 117 9.08 -5.22 14.90
CA PRO A 117 7.68 -5.19 14.54
C PRO A 117 7.33 -3.91 13.78
N GLU A 118 6.54 -4.04 12.72
CA GLU A 118 5.97 -2.90 12.02
C GLU A 118 4.97 -2.20 12.92
N LYS A 119 5.34 -1.00 13.39
CA LYS A 119 4.50 -0.20 14.30
C LYS A 119 3.36 0.51 13.59
N SER A 120 3.41 0.62 12.27
CA SER A 120 2.39 1.28 11.46
C SER A 120 2.20 0.55 10.14
N ALA A 121 0.99 0.63 9.58
CA ALA A 121 0.64 0.07 8.28
C ALA A 121 -0.50 0.87 7.65
N ALA A 122 -0.54 0.95 6.33
CA ALA A 122 -1.61 1.64 5.62
C ALA A 122 -1.97 0.90 4.32
N LEU A 123 -3.25 0.99 3.94
CA LEU A 123 -3.80 0.52 2.67
C LEU A 123 -4.57 1.67 2.03
N ILE A 124 -4.08 2.13 0.88
CA ILE A 124 -4.68 3.24 0.14
C ILE A 124 -4.99 2.75 -1.27
N VAL A 125 -6.26 2.78 -1.64
CA VAL A 125 -6.76 2.47 -2.99
C VAL A 125 -7.62 3.64 -3.45
N LYS A 126 -7.41 4.09 -4.68
CA LYS A 126 -8.25 5.11 -5.32
C LYS A 126 -8.89 4.52 -6.56
N GLY A 127 -10.21 4.61 -6.64
CA GLY A 127 -11.00 4.18 -7.80
C GLY A 127 -11.81 5.33 -8.39
N ASN A 128 -12.73 4.98 -9.30
CA ASN A 128 -13.60 5.95 -9.96
C ASN A 128 -14.86 6.29 -9.15
N ASP A 129 -15.13 5.52 -8.09
CA ASP A 129 -16.28 5.69 -7.21
C ASP A 129 -15.82 5.80 -5.74
N ILE A 130 -16.61 6.49 -4.91
CA ILE A 130 -16.32 6.66 -3.48
C ILE A 130 -16.22 5.32 -2.74
N ILE A 131 -16.95 4.30 -3.18
CA ILE A 131 -16.96 2.97 -2.55
C ILE A 131 -15.67 2.20 -2.88
N GLN A 132 -15.00 2.56 -3.98
CA GLN A 132 -13.71 1.99 -4.37
C GLN A 132 -12.53 2.70 -3.69
N ASN A 133 -12.78 3.85 -3.05
CA ASN A 133 -11.75 4.60 -2.36
C ASN A 133 -11.55 4.05 -0.95
N ILE A 134 -10.39 3.42 -0.73
CA ILE A 134 -9.97 2.91 0.57
C ILE A 134 -8.82 3.76 1.07
N ASP A 135 -8.88 4.18 2.33
CA ASP A 135 -7.79 4.84 3.06
C ASP A 135 -7.85 4.36 4.51
N LEU A 136 -7.19 3.23 4.76
CA LEU A 136 -7.13 2.58 6.07
C LEU A 136 -5.72 2.70 6.62
N ARG A 137 -5.62 3.17 7.86
CA ARG A 137 -4.34 3.47 8.50
C ARG A 137 -4.34 2.94 9.93
N ILE A 138 -3.31 2.18 10.24
CA ILE A 138 -2.91 1.84 11.60
C ILE A 138 -1.67 2.68 11.89
N ASP A 139 -1.86 3.81 12.56
CA ASP A 139 -0.75 4.75 12.79
C ASP A 139 0.16 4.32 13.96
N LEU A 140 -0.33 3.47 14.88
CA LEU A 140 0.47 2.86 15.95
C LEU A 140 -0.15 1.54 16.45
N HIS A 141 0.57 0.43 16.35
CA HIS A 141 0.19 -0.87 16.93
C HIS A 141 1.42 -1.76 17.11
N GLU A 142 1.37 -2.76 18.00
CA GLU A 142 2.47 -3.73 18.17
C GLU A 142 2.59 -4.71 17.00
N ASP A 143 1.50 -4.89 16.25
CA ASP A 143 1.41 -5.70 15.05
C ASP A 143 0.52 -5.02 14.01
N ALA A 144 1.02 -3.97 13.36
CA ALA A 144 0.19 -3.08 12.57
C ALA A 144 -0.36 -3.72 11.28
N VAL A 145 0.37 -4.66 10.67
CA VAL A 145 -0.07 -5.35 9.45
C VAL A 145 -1.25 -6.28 9.75
N THR A 146 -1.19 -7.06 10.82
CA THR A 146 -2.31 -7.92 11.24
C THR A 146 -3.54 -7.09 11.62
N GLU A 147 -3.31 -5.96 12.32
CA GLU A 147 -4.40 -5.05 12.68
C GLU A 147 -5.03 -4.38 11.45
N LEU A 148 -4.23 -4.01 10.45
CA LEU A 148 -4.72 -3.48 9.18
C LEU A 148 -5.63 -4.49 8.47
N ARG A 149 -5.27 -5.78 8.49
CA ARG A 149 -6.11 -6.86 7.97
C ARG A 149 -7.44 -6.98 8.69
N ARG A 150 -7.44 -6.89 10.03
CA ARG A 150 -8.67 -6.90 10.83
C ARG A 150 -9.57 -5.71 10.49
N VAL A 151 -8.99 -4.52 10.38
CA VAL A 151 -9.71 -3.29 10.01
C VAL A 151 -10.25 -3.38 8.59
N TYR A 152 -9.47 -3.86 7.62
CA TYR A 152 -9.92 -4.06 6.24
C TYR A 152 -11.12 -5.01 6.17
N LYS A 153 -11.05 -6.19 6.81
CA LYS A 153 -12.19 -7.13 6.85
C LYS A 153 -13.45 -6.49 7.44
N THR A 154 -13.29 -5.72 8.51
CA THR A 154 -14.40 -4.98 9.13
C THR A 154 -14.91 -3.89 8.20
N TYR A 155 -14.04 -3.12 7.54
CA TYR A 155 -14.44 -2.04 6.64
C TYR A 155 -15.20 -2.56 5.42
N VAL A 156 -14.70 -3.63 4.80
CA VAL A 156 -15.32 -4.26 3.63
C VAL A 156 -16.74 -4.73 3.93
N SER A 157 -16.99 -5.26 5.14
CA SER A 157 -18.34 -5.67 5.53
C SER A 157 -19.32 -4.50 5.67
N TYR A 158 -18.86 -3.25 5.77
CA TYR A 158 -19.70 -2.05 5.82
C TYR A 158 -19.82 -1.32 4.47
N LEU A 159 -19.15 -1.77 3.40
CA LEU A 159 -19.19 -1.07 2.11
C LEU A 159 -20.60 -0.89 1.56
N GLU A 160 -21.44 -1.93 1.64
CA GLU A 160 -22.85 -1.86 1.22
C GLU A 160 -23.63 -0.81 2.02
N TYR A 161 -23.41 -0.75 3.33
CA TYR A 161 -24.04 0.26 4.18
C TYR A 161 -23.59 1.68 3.81
N TYR A 162 -22.30 1.88 3.54
CA TYR A 162 -21.77 3.18 3.14
C TYR A 162 -22.27 3.61 1.76
N GLU A 163 -22.37 2.67 0.81
CA GLU A 163 -23.01 2.91 -0.49
C GLU A 163 -24.46 3.33 -0.32
N LEU A 164 -25.24 2.60 0.48
CA LEU A 164 -26.64 2.90 0.72
C LEU A 164 -26.81 4.31 1.31
N ARG A 165 -25.98 4.69 2.29
CA ARG A 165 -26.02 6.05 2.85
C ARG A 165 -25.65 7.13 1.82
N ALA A 166 -24.67 6.86 0.97
CA ALA A 166 -24.21 7.84 -0.01
C ALA A 166 -25.24 8.06 -1.13
N ARG A 167 -25.84 6.99 -1.64
CA ARG A 167 -26.75 7.03 -2.81
C ARG A 167 -28.23 7.11 -2.45
N HIS A 168 -28.63 6.52 -1.33
CA HIS A 168 -30.03 6.39 -0.91
C HIS A 168 -30.22 6.67 0.60
N PRO A 169 -29.80 7.85 1.10
CA PRO A 169 -29.85 8.17 2.52
C PRO A 169 -31.27 8.04 3.12
N GLN A 170 -32.30 8.34 2.35
CA GLN A 170 -33.71 8.24 2.75
C GLN A 170 -34.20 6.79 2.95
N LYS A 171 -33.48 5.79 2.40
CA LYS A 171 -33.78 4.36 2.54
C LYS A 171 -32.82 3.66 3.49
N THR A 172 -31.83 4.36 4.02
CA THR A 172 -30.81 3.73 4.86
C THR A 172 -31.34 3.58 6.29
N PRO A 173 -31.46 2.35 6.83
CA PRO A 173 -31.76 2.18 8.24
C PRO A 173 -30.61 2.71 9.12
N ALA A 174 -30.88 2.89 10.41
CA ALA A 174 -29.83 3.17 11.38
C ALA A 174 -28.77 2.06 11.37
N GLN A 175 -27.51 2.41 11.64
CA GLN A 175 -26.38 1.48 11.51
C GLN A 175 -26.57 0.21 12.33
N ASP A 176 -27.02 0.32 13.58
CA ASP A 176 -27.24 -0.82 14.47
C ASP A 176 -28.34 -1.76 13.96
N VAL A 177 -29.39 -1.21 13.34
CA VAL A 177 -30.45 -1.99 12.68
C VAL A 177 -29.90 -2.72 11.47
N TRP A 178 -29.15 -2.02 10.62
CA TRP A 178 -28.53 -2.61 9.43
C TRP A 178 -27.57 -3.75 9.77
N VAL A 179 -26.71 -3.55 10.78
CA VAL A 179 -25.74 -4.55 11.26
C VAL A 179 -26.45 -5.81 11.74
N LYS A 180 -27.54 -5.68 12.52
CA LYS A 180 -28.33 -6.84 12.96
C LYS A 180 -28.86 -7.64 11.77
N GLN A 181 -29.44 -6.96 10.79
CA GLN A 181 -30.06 -7.58 9.62
C GLN A 181 -29.05 -8.19 8.62
N SER A 182 -27.88 -7.55 8.47
CA SER A 182 -26.98 -7.84 7.33
C SER A 182 -25.72 -8.59 7.72
N LEU A 183 -25.26 -8.46 8.98
CA LEU A 183 -23.99 -9.01 9.46
C LEU A 183 -24.15 -10.07 10.56
N LEU A 184 -25.24 -10.04 11.35
CA LEU A 184 -25.44 -11.00 12.46
C LEU A 184 -26.41 -12.14 12.13
N GLU A 185 -27.24 -11.99 11.10
CA GLU A 185 -28.23 -12.98 10.66
C GLU A 185 -27.75 -13.88 9.49
N LYS A 186 -26.46 -13.78 9.11
CA LYS A 186 -25.77 -14.66 8.16
C LYS A 186 -24.81 -15.59 8.88
#